data_AF-A0A8T2P409-F1
#
_entry.id   AF-A0A8T2P409-F1
#
_cell.length_a   1.000
_cell.length_b   1.000
_cell.length_c   1.000
_cell.angle_alpha   90.00
_cell.angle_beta   90.00
_cell.angle_gamma   90.00
#
_symmetry.space_group_name_H-M   'P 1'
#
loop_
_entity.id
_entity.type
_entity.pdbx_description
1 polymer ?
#
loop_
_entity_poly.entity_id
_entity_poly.type
_entity_poly.pdbx_seq_one_letter_code
_entity_poly.pdbx_strand_id
1 'polypeptide(L)'
;MVFILSSPLMAHSPPTCRPSDRQQYSARCEGGTLFYEGERFSKGNTILLEIKDDSASQAVITAVSTGEVWLRRTNGSKTKIYVSQLQKGKYTIRKV
;
A
#
# COMPACT_ATOMS: atom_id res chain seq x y z
N MET A 1 -6.55 -18.78 -55.81
CA MET A 1 -6.45 -19.50 -54.52
C MET A 1 -6.43 -18.46 -53.41
N VAL A 2 -7.45 -18.33 -52.56
CA VAL A 2 -7.63 -19.02 -51.26
C VAL A 2 -6.32 -19.07 -50.45
N PHE A 3 -6.22 -18.59 -49.21
CA PHE A 3 -7.13 -18.79 -48.09
C PHE A 3 -7.09 -17.64 -47.08
N ILE A 4 -8.28 -17.18 -46.71
CA ILE A 4 -8.56 -16.67 -45.37
C ILE A 4 -8.49 -17.88 -44.43
N LEU A 5 -7.56 -17.87 -43.48
CA LEU A 5 -7.67 -18.62 -42.22
C LEU A 5 -7.59 -17.58 -41.10
N SER A 6 -8.72 -17.22 -40.49
CA SER A 6 -9.18 -17.85 -39.23
C SER A 6 -8.09 -17.87 -38.16
N SER A 7 -8.21 -17.02 -37.14
CA SER A 7 -7.90 -17.26 -35.71
C SER A 7 -7.86 -15.93 -34.92
N PRO A 8 -8.13 -15.93 -33.60
CA PRO A 8 -9.48 -15.66 -33.10
C PRO A 8 -9.54 -14.39 -32.25
N LEU A 9 -10.77 -13.96 -32.01
CA LEU A 9 -11.24 -13.19 -30.85
C LEU A 9 -10.31 -13.34 -29.63
N MET A 10 -9.33 -12.44 -29.46
CA MET A 10 -8.58 -12.36 -28.21
C MET A 10 -9.49 -11.69 -27.19
N ALA A 11 -10.13 -12.59 -26.45
CA ALA A 11 -10.81 -12.43 -25.19
C ALA A 11 -10.46 -11.14 -24.46
N HIS A 12 -11.50 -10.55 -23.89
CA HIS A 12 -11.42 -9.62 -22.77
C HIS A 12 -10.52 -10.22 -21.68
N SER A 13 -9.21 -9.98 -21.73
CA SER A 13 -8.45 -9.93 -20.51
C SER A 13 -8.93 -8.66 -19.80
N PRO A 14 -9.41 -8.72 -18.55
CA PRO A 14 -9.56 -7.50 -17.77
C PRO A 14 -8.23 -6.76 -17.83
N PRO A 15 -8.19 -5.42 -17.81
CA PRO A 15 -6.92 -4.71 -17.81
C PRO A 15 -6.12 -5.27 -16.64
N THR A 16 -5.13 -6.12 -16.92
CA THR A 16 -4.21 -6.61 -15.90
C THR A 16 -3.50 -5.35 -15.49
N CYS A 17 -3.95 -4.83 -14.34
CA CYS A 17 -3.56 -3.54 -13.80
C CYS A 17 -2.05 -3.44 -13.90
N ARG A 18 -1.59 -2.64 -14.86
CA ARG A 18 -0.22 -2.17 -14.89
C ARG A 18 -0.18 -0.96 -13.98
N PRO A 19 0.45 -1.02 -12.80
CA PRO A 19 1.23 0.09 -12.33
C PRO A 19 2.67 -0.21 -12.80
N SER A 20 2.98 0.12 -14.05
CA SER A 20 3.64 1.39 -14.38
C SER A 20 4.75 1.70 -13.41
N ASP A 21 5.96 1.45 -13.90
CA ASP A 21 7.27 1.99 -13.55
C ASP A 21 7.24 3.49 -13.18
N ARG A 22 6.69 3.78 -12.00
CA ARG A 22 6.88 5.00 -11.23
C ARG A 22 6.81 4.53 -9.80
N GLN A 23 7.89 4.69 -9.04
CA GLN A 23 7.94 4.43 -7.59
C GLN A 23 7.01 5.39 -6.81
N GLN A 24 5.72 5.41 -7.15
CA GLN A 24 4.67 6.07 -6.41
C GLN A 24 4.08 5.00 -5.49
N TYR A 25 4.44 5.07 -4.23
CA TYR A 25 3.92 4.16 -3.21
C TYR A 25 2.40 4.22 -3.22
N SER A 26 1.75 3.09 -3.52
CA SER A 26 0.29 3.03 -3.57
C SER A 26 -0.27 2.93 -2.16
N ALA A 27 -0.47 4.08 -1.51
CA ALA A 27 -1.05 4.16 -0.18
C ALA A 27 -2.50 4.67 -0.24
N ARG A 28 -3.43 3.93 0.38
CA ARG A 28 -4.84 4.28 0.50
C ARG A 28 -5.38 3.79 1.83
N CYS A 29 -6.43 4.41 2.32
CA CYS A 29 -7.11 4.02 3.54
C CYS A 29 -8.60 3.88 3.22
N GLU A 30 -9.18 2.73 3.54
CA GLU A 30 -10.58 2.43 3.26
C GLU A 30 -11.17 1.65 4.44
N GLY A 31 -12.28 2.15 5.00
CA GLY A 31 -13.07 1.42 5.99
C GLY A 31 -12.31 0.96 7.25
N GLY A 32 -11.28 1.69 7.69
CA GLY A 32 -10.45 1.29 8.83
C GLY A 32 -9.32 0.30 8.50
N THR A 33 -9.05 0.09 7.21
CA THR A 33 -7.91 -0.68 6.69
C THR A 33 -7.03 0.20 5.83
N LEU A 34 -5.74 0.18 6.10
CA LEU A 34 -4.71 0.83 5.30
C LEU A 34 -4.25 -0.15 4.21
N PHE A 35 -4.30 0.27 2.97
CA PHE A 35 -3.74 -0.41 1.82
C PHE A 35 -2.44 0.29 1.44
N TYR A 36 -1.32 -0.41 1.48
CA TYR A 36 -0.01 0.13 1.14
C TYR A 36 0.75 -0.85 0.26
N GLU A 37 1.13 -0.43 -0.95
CA GLU A 37 1.78 -1.27 -1.98
C GLU A 37 1.03 -2.58 -2.29
N GLY A 38 -0.29 -2.59 -2.15
CA GLY A 38 -1.13 -3.78 -2.34
C GLY A 38 -1.28 -4.65 -1.09
N GLU A 39 -0.53 -4.38 -0.02
CA GLU A 39 -0.72 -5.01 1.29
C GLU A 39 -1.82 -4.31 2.07
N ARG A 40 -2.62 -5.08 2.81
CA ARG A 40 -3.70 -4.56 3.66
C ARG A 40 -3.35 -4.67 5.13
N PHE A 41 -3.57 -3.60 5.87
CA PHE A 41 -3.23 -3.48 7.27
C PHE A 41 -4.39 -2.92 8.06
N SER A 42 -4.79 -3.62 9.11
CA SER A 42 -5.91 -3.25 9.97
C SER A 42 -5.44 -2.94 11.38
N LYS A 43 -6.31 -2.35 12.21
CA LYS A 43 -6.03 -2.15 13.64
C LYS A 43 -5.62 -3.49 14.29
N GLY A 44 -4.58 -3.45 15.12
CA GLY A 44 -3.99 -4.61 15.78
C GLY A 44 -2.79 -5.19 15.04
N ASN A 45 -2.59 -4.88 13.75
CA ASN A 45 -1.46 -5.43 13.01
C ASN A 45 -0.15 -4.75 13.42
N THR A 46 0.85 -5.56 13.74
CA THR A 46 2.23 -5.12 13.88
C THR A 46 2.85 -4.92 12.51
N ILE A 47 3.50 -3.79 12.31
CA ILE A 47 4.18 -3.39 11.08
C ILE A 47 5.53 -2.77 11.41
N LEU A 48 6.43 -2.77 10.44
CA LEU A 48 7.67 -2.03 10.50
C LEU A 48 7.46 -0.68 9.83
N LEU A 49 7.56 0.38 10.61
CA LEU A 49 7.50 1.74 10.13
C LEU A 49 8.91 2.23 9.80
N GLU A 50 9.18 2.45 8.52
CA GLU A 50 10.42 3.05 8.05
C GLU A 50 10.19 4.52 7.68
N ILE A 51 11.19 5.34 7.94
CA ILE A 51 11.18 6.77 7.66
C ILE A 51 12.39 7.00 6.78
N LYS A 52 12.22 7.75 5.68
CA LYS A 52 13.32 7.96 4.72
C LYS A 52 14.63 8.49 5.33
N ASP A 53 14.54 9.18 6.47
CA ASP A 53 15.63 9.83 7.18
C ASP A 53 15.92 9.20 8.57
N ASP A 54 15.13 8.21 9.00
CA ASP A 54 15.20 7.66 10.37
C ASP A 54 15.07 6.12 10.36
N SER A 55 15.44 5.46 11.46
CA SER A 55 15.49 4.00 11.50
C SER A 55 14.11 3.33 11.45
N ALA A 56 14.05 2.21 10.73
CA ALA A 56 12.86 1.36 10.71
C ALA A 56 12.53 0.88 12.12
N SER A 57 11.30 1.18 12.57
CA SER A 57 10.84 0.96 13.93
C SER A 57 9.57 0.13 13.93
N GLN A 58 9.50 -0.89 14.79
CA GLN A 58 8.29 -1.71 14.92
C GLN A 58 7.16 -0.91 15.59
N ALA A 59 5.98 -0.96 14.99
CA ALA A 59 4.79 -0.29 15.50
C ALA A 59 3.53 -1.09 15.22
N VAL A 60 2.53 -1.00 16.10
CA VAL A 60 1.21 -1.62 15.93
C VAL A 60 0.21 -0.57 15.45
N ILE A 61 -0.56 -0.90 14.43
CA ILE A 61 -1.69 -0.06 14.01
C ILE A 61 -2.72 -0.05 15.12
N THR A 62 -2.96 1.11 15.71
CA THR A 62 -3.96 1.30 16.76
C THR A 62 -5.28 1.82 16.22
N ALA A 63 -5.22 2.65 15.18
CA ALA A 63 -6.41 3.12 14.47
C ALA A 63 -6.06 3.47 13.01
N VAL A 64 -7.04 3.39 12.13
CA VAL A 64 -6.93 3.80 10.73
C VAL A 64 -8.12 4.71 10.42
N SER A 65 -7.85 5.88 9.89
CA SER A 65 -8.82 6.90 9.46
C SER A 65 -8.71 7.15 7.95
N THR A 66 -9.67 7.91 7.41
CA THR A 66 -9.76 8.30 5.99
C THR A 66 -8.72 9.37 5.62
N GLY A 67 -7.44 9.01 5.70
CA GLY A 67 -6.29 9.81 5.25
C GLY A 67 -5.11 9.73 6.21
N GLU A 68 -5.33 9.11 7.38
CA GLU A 68 -4.40 9.09 8.50
C GLU A 68 -4.40 7.72 9.16
N VAL A 69 -3.24 7.31 9.67
CA VAL A 69 -3.05 6.04 10.36
C VAL A 69 -2.36 6.32 11.67
N TRP A 70 -2.90 5.77 12.74
CA TRP A 70 -2.32 5.83 14.07
C TRP A 70 -1.59 4.54 14.37
N LEU A 71 -0.28 4.66 14.52
CA LEU A 71 0.60 3.59 14.92
C LEU A 71 1.01 3.79 16.38
N ARG A 72 1.29 2.71 17.10
CA ARG A 72 1.90 2.73 18.43
C ARG A 72 3.21 1.97 18.36
N ARG A 73 4.32 2.68 18.54
CA ARG A 73 5.65 2.08 18.61
C ARG A 73 5.78 1.19 19.84
N THR A 74 6.76 0.29 19.81
CA THR A 74 7.17 -0.54 20.96
C THR A 74 7.51 0.32 22.19
N ASN A 75 8.00 1.55 21.98
CA ASN A 75 8.29 2.53 23.02
C ASN A 75 7.03 3.11 23.70
N GLY A 76 5.83 2.68 23.31
CA GLY A 76 4.56 3.20 23.81
C GLY A 76 4.07 4.48 23.13
N SER A 77 4.95 5.20 22.44
CA SER A 77 4.63 6.42 21.69
C SER A 77 3.67 6.14 20.52
N LYS A 78 2.66 7.00 20.37
CA LYS A 78 1.75 6.96 19.21
C LYS A 78 2.28 7.87 18.11
N THR A 79 2.38 7.34 16.90
CA THR A 79 2.82 8.05 15.70
C THR A 79 1.66 8.13 14.73
N LYS A 80 1.32 9.35 14.30
CA LYS A 80 0.30 9.57 13.28
C LYS A 80 0.98 9.74 11.91
N ILE A 81 0.50 8.99 10.93
CA ILE A 81 1.02 9.02 9.56
C ILE A 81 -0.10 9.38 8.61
N TYR A 82 0.19 10.31 7.71
CA TYR A 82 -0.73 10.66 6.64
C TYR A 82 -0.49 9.77 5.43
N VAL A 83 -1.56 9.36 4.77
CA VAL A 83 -1.51 8.60 3.50
C VAL A 83 -0.71 9.37 2.45
N SER A 84 -0.82 10.70 2.40
CA SER A 84 -0.02 11.53 1.50
C SER A 84 1.49 11.39 1.74
N GLN A 85 1.93 11.14 2.97
CA GLN A 85 3.33 10.95 3.29
C GLN A 85 3.82 9.56 2.90
N LEU A 86 2.95 8.56 3.01
CA LEU A 86 3.17 7.20 2.51
C LEU A 86 3.31 7.22 0.98
N GLN A 87 2.39 7.90 0.27
CA GLN A 87 2.43 8.05 -1.19
C GLN A 87 3.71 8.74 -1.68
N LYS A 88 4.20 9.73 -0.92
CA LYS A 88 5.47 10.43 -1.20
C LYS A 88 6.71 9.59 -0.89
N GLY A 89 6.57 8.45 -0.21
CA GLY A 89 7.72 7.66 0.26
C GLY A 89 8.49 8.30 1.40
N LYS A 90 7.87 9.24 2.14
CA LYS A 90 8.48 9.83 3.34
C LYS A 90 8.46 8.85 4.50
N TYR A 91 7.36 8.11 4.58
CA TYR A 91 7.16 6.98 5.46
C TYR A 91 6.88 5.75 4.59
N THR A 92 7.37 4.61 5.02
CA THR A 92 7.19 3.32 4.36
C THR A 92 6.68 2.35 5.42
N ILE A 93 5.68 1.54 5.08
CA ILE A 93 5.13 0.56 6.02
C ILE A 93 5.35 -0.83 5.43
N ARG A 94 5.95 -1.72 6.21
CA ARG A 94 6.15 -3.11 5.82
C ARG A 94 5.51 -4.05 6.83
N LYS A 95 4.98 -5.17 6.35
CA LYS A 95 4.50 -6.23 7.22
C LYS A 95 5.70 -6.94 7.87
N VAL A 96 5.64 -7.18 9.17
CA VAL A 96 6.63 -8.01 9.90
C VAL A 96 6.26 -9.49 9.85
#